data_AF-A0A7S1HCH4-F1
#
_entry.id   AF-A0A7S1HCH4-F1
#
_cell.length_a   1.000
_cell.length_b   1.000
_cell.length_c   1.000
_cell.angle_alpha   90.00
_cell.angle_beta   90.00
_cell.angle_gamma   90.00
#
_symmetry.space_group_name_H-M   'P 1'
#
loop_
_entity.id
_entity.type
_entity.pdbx_description
1 polymer ?
#
loop_
_entity_poly.entity_id
_entity_poly.type
_entity_poly.pdbx_seq_one_letter_code
_entity_poly.pdbx_strand_id
1 'polypeptide(L)'
;KGQGQGGVDASDSDGEDEGDSVGFGALHPQYTDVLSDWGETEKFVMDGDSLLSFVLKEQGVDWSSGGQFLHLAFGVERFLHSLIARGALFSVAFFDLHAKLWAASHPSMLFARSLIISHLEKCVPHNVKVAKFESPFSEDWTDFLSEFQPALACIADSPPGASEGGEGAELLLRFAKCCAKGGINLLLMRDLEVSESVLRGFYVKTRASSISSGPWLSSP
;
A
#
# COMPACT_ATOMS: atom_id res chain seq x y z
N LYS A 1 -11.70 -56.44 -45.37
CA LYS A 1 -12.90 -55.69 -44.96
C LYS A 1 -12.50 -54.98 -43.65
N GLY A 2 -12.00 -53.74 -43.61
CA GLY A 2 -12.63 -52.46 -44.00
C GLY A 2 -13.78 -52.16 -43.01
N GLN A 3 -13.92 -51.05 -42.28
CA GLN A 3 -13.38 -49.65 -42.21
C GLN A 3 -13.49 -49.18 -40.73
N GLY A 4 -12.67 -48.25 -40.19
CA GLY A 4 -12.89 -46.77 -40.09
C GLY A 4 -13.89 -46.38 -38.96
N GLN A 5 -13.74 -45.35 -38.09
CA GLN A 5 -12.98 -44.09 -38.10
C GLN A 5 -13.22 -43.30 -36.79
N GLY A 6 -12.26 -42.43 -36.39
CA GLY A 6 -12.43 -41.28 -35.46
C GLY A 6 -11.88 -41.49 -34.04
N GLY A 7 -10.86 -40.83 -33.49
CA GLY A 7 -10.10 -39.64 -33.87
C GLY A 7 -10.60 -38.40 -33.13
N VAL A 8 -10.05 -38.07 -31.95
CA VAL A 8 -9.81 -36.70 -31.45
C VAL A 8 -8.66 -36.74 -30.42
N ASP A 9 -7.57 -36.03 -30.76
CA ASP A 9 -6.44 -35.63 -29.92
C ASP A 9 -6.83 -34.49 -28.95
N ALA A 10 -5.89 -34.17 -28.06
CA ALA A 10 -5.69 -32.92 -27.33
C ALA A 10 -6.04 -32.96 -25.82
N SER A 11 -4.97 -33.25 -25.08
CA SER A 11 -4.51 -32.47 -23.92
C SER A 11 -5.30 -31.21 -23.58
N ASP A 12 -5.85 -31.17 -22.39
CA ASP A 12 -5.76 -30.01 -21.50
C ASP A 12 -5.54 -30.55 -20.09
N SER A 13 -4.26 -30.71 -19.73
CA SER A 13 -3.89 -30.75 -18.33
C SER A 13 -3.99 -29.30 -17.86
N ASP A 14 -5.11 -28.96 -17.24
CA ASP A 14 -5.28 -27.72 -16.50
C ASP A 14 -4.11 -27.61 -15.51
N GLY A 15 -3.13 -26.81 -15.90
CA GLY A 15 -2.12 -26.29 -15.00
C GLY A 15 -2.83 -25.33 -14.06
N GLU A 16 -3.34 -25.86 -12.96
CA GLU A 16 -3.55 -25.07 -11.75
C GLU A 16 -2.18 -24.48 -11.41
N ASP A 17 -2.01 -23.21 -11.77
CA ASP A 17 -0.84 -22.41 -11.42
C ASP A 17 -0.71 -22.50 -9.89
N GLU A 18 0.28 -23.29 -9.42
CA GLU A 18 0.60 -23.44 -8.00
C GLU A 18 0.88 -22.04 -7.48
N GLY A 19 -0.14 -21.46 -6.83
CA GLY A 19 -0.11 -20.13 -6.26
C GLY A 19 0.92 -20.10 -5.15
N ASP A 20 2.14 -19.73 -5.52
CA ASP A 20 3.24 -19.45 -4.62
C ASP A 20 2.74 -18.41 -3.60
N SER A 21 2.37 -18.90 -2.41
CA SER A 21 1.86 -18.10 -1.29
C SER A 21 3.03 -17.38 -0.60
N VAL A 22 3.76 -16.61 -1.41
CA VAL A 22 4.88 -15.77 -1.00
C VAL A 22 4.29 -14.60 -0.22
N GLY A 23 4.27 -14.74 1.11
CA GLY A 23 3.96 -13.67 2.05
C GLY A 23 5.09 -12.64 2.16
N PHE A 24 4.88 -11.60 2.96
CA PHE A 24 5.90 -10.56 3.22
C PHE A 24 7.24 -11.13 3.73
N GLY A 25 7.24 -12.31 4.38
CA GLY A 25 8.44 -12.97 4.89
C GLY A 25 9.40 -13.51 3.82
N ALA A 26 8.97 -13.62 2.56
CA ALA A 26 9.83 -14.02 1.45
C ALA A 26 10.42 -12.82 0.69
N LEU A 27 10.03 -11.59 1.07
CA LEU A 27 10.67 -10.38 0.57
C LEU A 27 12.09 -10.29 1.11
N HIS A 28 12.96 -9.61 0.38
CA HIS A 28 14.34 -9.33 0.78
C HIS A 28 14.52 -7.81 0.90
N PRO A 29 14.05 -7.19 2.01
CA PRO A 29 14.11 -5.75 2.15
C PRO A 29 15.55 -5.27 2.34
N GLN A 30 15.82 -4.07 1.85
CA GLN A 30 17.08 -3.35 2.03
C GLN A 30 16.81 -2.14 2.91
N TYR A 31 17.75 -1.81 3.79
CA TYR A 31 17.65 -0.63 4.64
C TYR A 31 18.18 0.61 3.91
N THR A 32 17.42 1.69 3.92
CA THR A 32 17.71 2.92 3.17
C THR A 32 17.32 4.15 3.98
N ASP A 33 17.97 5.28 3.72
CA ASP A 33 17.48 6.59 4.13
C ASP A 33 16.70 7.17 2.94
N VAL A 34 15.38 7.10 3.04
CA VAL A 34 14.44 7.31 1.92
C VAL A 34 14.65 8.68 1.30
N LEU A 35 14.85 9.72 2.13
CA LEU A 35 14.96 11.09 1.63
C LEU A 35 16.32 11.35 0.99
N SER A 36 17.40 10.75 1.49
CA SER A 36 18.74 10.94 0.89
C SER A 36 18.95 10.07 -0.35
N ASP A 37 18.45 8.84 -0.33
CA ASP A 37 18.80 7.83 -1.34
C ASP A 37 17.89 7.89 -2.57
N TRP A 38 16.65 8.36 -2.40
CA TRP A 38 15.68 8.58 -3.49
C TRP A 38 15.66 10.05 -3.93
N GLY A 39 16.00 10.97 -3.03
CA GLY A 39 16.06 12.40 -3.31
C GLY A 39 14.74 13.12 -3.08
N GLU A 40 14.83 14.44 -2.87
CA GLU A 40 13.72 15.32 -2.47
C GLU A 40 12.58 15.42 -3.50
N THR A 41 12.82 14.98 -4.74
CA THR A 41 11.85 15.05 -5.84
C THR A 41 11.02 13.78 -6.02
N GLU A 42 11.41 12.67 -5.38
CA GLU A 42 10.72 11.40 -5.56
C GLU A 42 9.40 11.38 -4.79
N LYS A 43 8.35 11.04 -5.53
CA LYS A 43 7.00 10.95 -4.96
C LYS A 43 6.80 9.60 -4.33
N PHE A 44 6.07 9.55 -3.22
CA PHE A 44 5.57 8.29 -2.70
C PHE A 44 4.08 8.34 -2.41
N VAL A 45 3.41 7.21 -2.62
CA VAL A 45 2.03 7.02 -2.18
C VAL A 45 2.03 6.27 -0.85
N MET A 46 1.19 6.67 0.08
CA MET A 46 1.06 6.04 1.38
C MET A 46 -0.30 5.39 1.51
N ASP A 47 -0.33 4.12 1.89
CA ASP A 47 -1.58 3.47 2.28
C ASP A 47 -2.07 4.06 3.60
N GLY A 48 -3.22 4.73 3.56
CA GLY A 48 -3.82 5.40 4.70
C GLY A 48 -4.22 4.42 5.81
N ASP A 49 -4.57 3.19 5.47
CA ASP A 49 -4.88 2.15 6.44
C ASP A 49 -3.60 1.62 7.13
N SER A 50 -2.49 1.52 6.40
CA SER A 50 -1.16 1.27 6.96
C SER A 50 -0.70 2.40 7.89
N LEU A 51 -0.91 3.67 7.50
CA LEU A 51 -0.62 4.84 8.34
C LEU A 51 -1.39 4.81 9.67
N LEU A 52 -2.69 4.51 9.62
CA LEU A 52 -3.51 4.36 10.82
C LEU A 52 -2.96 3.27 11.73
N SER A 53 -2.64 2.09 11.17
CA SER A 53 -2.08 0.96 11.90
C SER A 53 -0.74 1.32 12.56
N PHE A 54 0.12 2.05 11.83
CA PHE A 54 1.39 2.56 12.34
C PHE A 54 1.19 3.51 13.53
N VAL A 55 0.34 4.53 13.40
CA VAL A 55 0.12 5.51 14.48
C VAL A 55 -0.48 4.86 15.72
N LEU A 56 -1.41 3.92 15.56
CA LEU A 56 -2.02 3.18 16.68
C LEU A 56 -0.98 2.39 17.48
N LYS A 57 -0.01 1.78 16.79
CA LYS A 57 1.08 1.00 17.42
C LYS A 57 2.12 1.91 18.07
N GLU A 58 2.67 2.86 17.31
CA GLU A 58 3.83 3.67 17.72
C GLU A 58 3.51 4.74 18.77
N GLN A 59 2.31 5.35 18.70
CA GLN A 59 1.94 6.41 19.65
C GLN A 59 1.26 5.88 20.91
N GLY A 60 1.17 4.55 21.08
CA GLY A 60 0.56 3.92 22.25
C GLY A 60 -0.88 4.39 22.49
N VAL A 61 -1.64 4.60 21.40
CA VAL A 61 -3.00 5.13 21.48
C VAL A 61 -3.86 4.11 22.22
N ASP A 62 -4.33 4.48 23.41
CA ASP A 62 -5.13 3.57 24.23
C ASP A 62 -6.52 3.41 23.63
N TRP A 63 -6.86 2.15 23.32
CA TRP A 63 -8.13 1.78 22.75
C TRP A 63 -9.05 1.02 23.72
N SER A 64 -8.63 0.85 24.97
CA SER A 64 -9.36 0.09 26.00
C SER A 64 -10.69 0.73 26.44
N SER A 65 -10.79 2.06 26.34
CA SER A 65 -11.92 2.85 26.89
C SER A 65 -12.72 3.57 25.80
N GLY A 66 -13.02 2.90 24.69
CA GLY A 66 -13.82 3.45 23.58
C GLY A 66 -13.03 4.29 22.56
N GLY A 67 -11.71 4.40 22.73
CA GLY A 67 -10.77 4.97 21.75
C GLY A 67 -10.35 6.42 22.04
N GLN A 68 -9.05 6.71 21.89
CA GLN A 68 -8.49 8.05 21.98
C GLN A 68 -8.42 8.74 20.60
N PHE A 69 -9.58 9.10 20.03
CA PHE A 69 -9.67 9.65 18.68
C PHE A 69 -8.82 10.91 18.45
N LEU A 70 -8.80 11.83 19.42
CA LEU A 70 -8.01 13.06 19.32
C LEU A 70 -6.50 12.76 19.31
N HIS A 71 -6.07 11.78 20.11
CA HIS A 71 -4.67 11.36 20.15
C HIS A 71 -4.27 10.67 18.84
N LEU A 72 -5.17 9.85 18.27
CA LEU A 72 -4.98 9.26 16.95
C LEU A 72 -4.83 10.35 15.86
N ALA A 73 -5.74 11.33 15.83
CA ALA A 73 -5.68 12.43 14.87
C ALA A 73 -4.37 13.23 15.01
N PHE A 74 -3.99 13.58 16.23
CA PHE A 74 -2.73 14.26 16.51
C PHE A 74 -1.51 13.43 16.07
N GLY A 75 -1.51 12.12 16.31
CA GLY A 75 -0.43 11.24 15.89
C GLY A 75 -0.27 11.19 14.37
N VAL A 76 -1.38 11.11 13.64
CA VAL A 76 -1.40 11.17 12.18
C VAL A 76 -0.90 12.54 11.68
N GLU A 77 -1.42 13.65 12.22
CA GLU A 77 -0.99 15.00 11.85
C GLU A 77 0.51 15.20 12.08
N ARG A 78 1.00 14.82 13.26
CA ARG A 78 2.41 14.95 13.63
C ARG A 78 3.30 14.17 12.67
N PHE A 79 2.90 12.95 12.31
CA PHE A 79 3.63 12.14 11.35
C PHE A 79 3.66 12.79 9.96
N LEU A 80 2.51 13.18 9.42
CA LEU A 80 2.44 13.83 8.11
C LEU A 80 3.20 15.17 8.09
N HIS A 81 3.05 15.98 9.13
CA HIS A 81 3.78 17.24 9.28
C HIS A 81 5.30 17.02 9.30
N SER A 82 5.76 15.94 9.93
CA SER A 82 7.18 15.60 9.91
C SER A 82 7.68 15.33 8.49
N LEU A 83 6.88 14.67 7.63
CA LEU A 83 7.23 14.43 6.23
C LEU A 83 7.24 15.74 5.43
N ILE A 84 6.23 16.59 5.61
CA ILE A 84 6.14 17.91 4.96
C ILE A 84 7.35 18.77 5.33
N ALA A 85 7.74 18.80 6.60
CA ALA A 85 8.88 19.59 7.08
C ALA A 85 10.21 19.18 6.42
N ARG A 86 10.29 17.97 5.87
CA ARG A 86 11.45 17.41 5.17
C ARG A 86 11.34 17.53 3.64
N GLY A 87 10.35 18.24 3.12
CA GLY A 87 10.15 18.41 1.68
C GLY A 87 9.58 17.19 0.96
N ALA A 88 9.12 16.17 1.69
CA ALA A 88 8.59 14.96 1.08
C ALA A 88 7.37 15.25 0.19
N LEU A 89 7.35 14.66 -1.00
CA LEU A 89 6.24 14.73 -1.94
C LEU A 89 5.41 13.45 -1.85
N PHE A 90 4.20 13.53 -1.32
CA PHE A 90 3.39 12.34 -1.12
C PHE A 90 1.89 12.56 -1.25
N SER A 91 1.19 11.45 -1.48
CA SER A 91 -0.28 11.36 -1.43
C SER A 91 -0.66 10.25 -0.46
N VAL A 92 -1.75 10.45 0.28
CA VAL A 92 -2.35 9.40 1.13
C VAL A 92 -3.52 8.79 0.39
N ALA A 93 -3.51 7.47 0.19
CA ALA A 93 -4.55 6.74 -0.52
C ALA A 93 -5.34 5.85 0.46
N PHE A 94 -6.66 5.91 0.40
CA PHE A 94 -7.56 5.03 1.14
C PHE A 94 -8.38 4.17 0.17
N PHE A 95 -8.60 2.90 0.53
CA PHE A 95 -9.37 1.95 -0.26
C PHE A 95 -10.60 1.48 0.51
N ASP A 96 -11.79 1.53 -0.08
CA ASP A 96 -13.00 1.01 0.59
C ASP A 96 -12.85 -0.48 0.93
N LEU A 97 -12.18 -1.25 0.06
CA LEU A 97 -11.81 -2.64 0.33
C LEU A 97 -11.01 -2.82 1.63
N HIS A 98 -10.13 -1.88 1.97
CA HIS A 98 -9.30 -1.94 3.18
C HIS A 98 -10.08 -1.62 4.46
N ALA A 99 -11.34 -1.15 4.37
CA ALA A 99 -12.20 -1.05 5.56
C ALA A 99 -12.36 -2.40 6.27
N LYS A 100 -12.29 -3.52 5.53
CA LYS A 100 -12.34 -4.89 6.07
C LYS A 100 -11.22 -5.19 7.07
N LEU A 101 -10.07 -4.52 6.96
CA LEU A 101 -8.95 -4.65 7.90
C LEU A 101 -9.35 -4.31 9.34
N TRP A 102 -10.35 -3.44 9.50
CA TRP A 102 -10.77 -2.91 10.79
C TRP A 102 -12.01 -3.60 11.35
N ALA A 103 -12.79 -4.26 10.50
CA ALA A 103 -14.08 -4.84 10.86
C ALA A 103 -13.98 -5.93 11.95
N ALA A 104 -12.87 -6.67 11.99
CA ALA A 104 -12.66 -7.75 12.95
C ALA A 104 -12.19 -7.29 14.35
N SER A 105 -11.83 -6.02 14.52
CA SER A 105 -11.16 -5.53 15.74
C SER A 105 -12.13 -4.93 16.77
N HIS A 106 -12.73 -3.76 16.48
CA HIS A 106 -13.74 -3.11 17.31
C HIS A 106 -14.61 -2.18 16.46
N PRO A 107 -15.93 -2.05 16.70
CA PRO A 107 -16.80 -1.16 15.90
C PRO A 107 -16.30 0.29 15.84
N SER A 108 -15.67 0.78 16.91
CA SER A 108 -15.10 2.12 16.95
C SER A 108 -13.90 2.31 16.02
N MET A 109 -13.26 1.24 15.51
CA MET A 109 -12.12 1.33 14.60
C MET A 109 -12.53 1.75 13.19
N LEU A 110 -13.69 1.25 12.72
CA LEU A 110 -14.29 1.74 11.47
C LEU A 110 -14.70 3.22 11.58
N PHE A 111 -15.18 3.62 12.76
CA PHE A 111 -15.44 5.02 13.04
C PHE A 111 -14.15 5.84 13.08
N ALA A 112 -13.10 5.34 13.73
CA ALA A 112 -11.79 5.98 13.78
C ALA A 112 -11.21 6.20 12.37
N ARG A 113 -11.28 5.18 11.52
CA ARG A 113 -10.90 5.26 10.11
C ARG A 113 -11.66 6.37 9.37
N SER A 114 -13.00 6.34 9.45
CA SER A 114 -13.86 7.34 8.81
C SER A 114 -13.58 8.76 9.31
N LEU A 115 -13.36 8.90 10.61
CA LEU A 115 -13.00 10.16 11.27
C LEU A 115 -11.68 10.69 10.71
N ILE A 116 -10.65 9.85 10.63
CA ILE A 116 -9.34 10.25 10.12
C ILE A 116 -9.41 10.61 8.65
N ILE A 117 -10.10 9.83 7.81
CA ILE A 117 -10.30 10.21 6.40
C ILE A 117 -10.93 11.60 6.30
N SER A 118 -12.03 11.84 7.02
CA SER A 118 -12.71 13.15 6.99
C SER A 118 -11.85 14.27 7.57
N HIS A 119 -11.03 13.97 8.59
CA HIS A 119 -10.09 14.91 9.19
C HIS A 119 -9.00 15.31 8.20
N LEU A 120 -8.39 14.34 7.51
CA LEU A 120 -7.32 14.61 6.56
C LEU A 120 -7.80 15.44 5.37
N GLU A 121 -9.02 15.21 4.89
CA GLU A 121 -9.64 16.00 3.82
C GLU A 121 -9.85 17.48 4.19
N LYS A 122 -9.99 17.80 5.48
CA LYS A 122 -10.35 19.15 5.96
C LYS A 122 -9.19 19.91 6.60
N CYS A 123 -8.29 19.19 7.28
CA CYS A 123 -7.36 19.79 8.23
C CYS A 123 -5.89 19.71 7.77
N VAL A 124 -5.56 18.84 6.82
CA VAL A 124 -4.18 18.70 6.33
C VAL A 124 -3.86 19.83 5.35
N PRO A 125 -2.63 20.34 5.34
CA PRO A 125 -2.19 21.32 4.34
C PRO A 125 -2.57 20.93 2.91
N HIS A 126 -3.00 21.93 2.11
CA HIS A 126 -3.50 21.73 0.75
C HIS A 126 -2.52 21.04 -0.22
N ASN A 127 -1.23 20.98 0.12
CA ASN A 127 -0.21 20.29 -0.67
C ASN A 127 -0.17 18.78 -0.46
N VAL A 128 -0.92 18.22 0.52
CA VAL A 128 -1.09 16.78 0.68
C VAL A 128 -2.40 16.36 0.06
N LYS A 129 -2.33 15.52 -0.97
CA LYS A 129 -3.52 14.93 -1.61
C LYS A 129 -4.00 13.73 -0.79
N VAL A 130 -5.28 13.74 -0.40
CA VAL A 130 -5.97 12.57 0.16
C VAL A 130 -6.85 12.00 -0.96
N ALA A 131 -6.54 10.78 -1.40
CA ALA A 131 -7.24 10.11 -2.49
C ALA A 131 -8.01 8.90 -1.94
N LYS A 132 -9.19 8.65 -2.50
CA LYS A 132 -10.07 7.55 -2.11
C LYS A 132 -10.45 6.73 -3.33
N PHE A 133 -10.38 5.43 -3.21
CA PHE A 133 -10.66 4.47 -4.27
C PHE A 133 -11.50 3.32 -3.73
N GLU A 134 -12.22 2.62 -4.60
CA GLU A 134 -12.95 1.42 -4.21
C GLU A 134 -11.99 0.31 -3.78
N SER A 135 -10.96 0.06 -4.59
CA SER A 135 -10.00 -1.03 -4.37
C SER A 135 -8.66 -0.71 -5.04
N PRO A 136 -7.56 -1.38 -4.65
CA PRO A 136 -6.28 -1.23 -5.33
C PRO A 136 -6.24 -1.85 -6.73
N PHE A 137 -7.37 -2.36 -7.22
CA PHE A 137 -7.52 -2.94 -8.55
C PHE A 137 -8.45 -2.13 -9.45
N SER A 138 -8.95 -0.98 -8.98
CA SER A 138 -9.84 -0.14 -9.78
C SER A 138 -9.07 0.60 -10.87
N GLU A 139 -9.78 0.97 -11.94
CA GLU A 139 -9.25 1.81 -13.02
C GLU A 139 -8.82 3.18 -12.46
N ASP A 140 -9.64 3.80 -11.60
CA ASP A 140 -9.31 5.09 -10.95
C ASP A 140 -7.97 5.06 -10.19
N TRP A 141 -7.64 3.95 -9.55
CA TRP A 141 -6.34 3.79 -8.87
C TRP A 141 -5.20 3.70 -9.89
N THR A 142 -5.41 2.97 -10.98
CA THR A 142 -4.44 2.84 -12.07
C THR A 142 -4.18 4.19 -12.74
N ASP A 143 -5.24 4.95 -13.01
CA ASP A 143 -5.16 6.30 -13.56
C ASP A 143 -4.41 7.23 -12.61
N PHE A 144 -4.75 7.18 -11.32
CA PHE A 144 -4.03 7.93 -10.30
C PHE A 144 -2.53 7.61 -10.28
N LEU A 145 -2.15 6.33 -10.35
CA LEU A 145 -0.74 5.93 -10.39
C LEU A 145 -0.04 6.44 -11.65
N SER A 146 -0.72 6.44 -12.79
CA SER A 146 -0.19 6.93 -14.07
C SER A 146 0.07 8.43 -14.06
N GLU A 147 -0.79 9.21 -13.40
CA GLU A 147 -0.69 10.66 -13.26
C GLU A 147 0.31 11.05 -12.18
N PHE A 148 0.22 10.41 -11.01
CA PHE A 148 1.02 10.76 -9.84
C PHE A 148 2.47 10.28 -9.98
N GLN A 149 2.69 9.11 -10.59
CA GLN A 149 4.00 8.46 -10.79
C GLN A 149 4.83 8.36 -9.50
N PRO A 150 4.33 7.64 -8.47
CA PRO A 150 5.12 7.43 -7.26
C PRO A 150 6.26 6.43 -7.51
N ALA A 151 7.45 6.73 -7.00
CA ALA A 151 8.57 5.79 -6.99
C ALA A 151 8.47 4.74 -5.88
N LEU A 152 7.75 5.09 -4.80
CA LEU A 152 7.58 4.27 -3.62
C LEU A 152 6.11 4.19 -3.19
N ALA A 153 5.70 3.03 -2.68
CA ALA A 153 4.45 2.81 -1.96
C ALA A 153 4.76 2.46 -0.50
N CYS A 154 4.29 3.27 0.45
CA CYS A 154 4.46 3.05 1.88
C CYS A 154 3.33 2.13 2.39
N ILE A 155 3.68 0.94 2.87
CA ILE A 155 2.72 -0.11 3.22
C ILE A 155 3.14 -0.78 4.54
N ALA A 156 2.16 -1.14 5.37
CA ALA A 156 2.35 -2.01 6.52
C ALA A 156 2.45 -3.48 6.05
N ASP A 157 3.35 -4.23 6.64
CA ASP A 157 3.52 -5.66 6.36
C ASP A 157 2.64 -6.57 7.22
N SER A 158 1.85 -5.97 8.13
CA SER A 158 0.92 -6.66 9.00
C SER A 158 -0.36 -5.83 9.18
N PRO A 159 -1.54 -6.47 9.12
CA PRO A 159 -2.80 -5.76 9.34
C PRO A 159 -2.94 -5.35 10.82
N PRO A 160 -3.81 -4.38 11.11
CA PRO A 160 -4.05 -3.94 12.48
C PRO A 160 -4.59 -5.09 13.35
N GLY A 161 -3.96 -5.35 14.49
CA GLY A 161 -4.45 -6.28 15.51
C GLY A 161 -4.33 -7.78 15.22
N ALA A 162 -3.60 -8.23 14.19
CA ALA A 162 -3.61 -9.65 13.77
C ALA A 162 -2.42 -10.50 14.23
N SER A 163 -2.69 -11.80 14.32
CA SER A 163 -1.72 -12.91 14.17
C SER A 163 -1.33 -13.08 12.69
N GLU A 164 -0.09 -13.49 12.41
CA GLU A 164 0.41 -13.70 11.05
C GLU A 164 -0.51 -14.65 10.23
N GLY A 165 -0.81 -14.30 8.97
CA GLY A 165 -1.48 -15.19 8.00
C GLY A 165 -3.01 -15.09 7.82
N GLY A 166 -3.67 -14.05 8.35
CA GLY A 166 -5.13 -13.84 8.17
C GLY A 166 -5.54 -13.09 6.88
N GLU A 167 -6.85 -13.01 6.61
CA GLU A 167 -7.44 -12.30 5.44
C GLU A 167 -6.92 -10.86 5.29
N GLY A 168 -6.68 -10.16 6.40
CA GLY A 168 -6.12 -8.81 6.37
C GLY A 168 -4.68 -8.75 5.85
N ALA A 169 -3.86 -9.76 6.15
CA ALA A 169 -2.48 -9.84 5.65
C ALA A 169 -2.48 -10.09 4.13
N GLU A 170 -3.41 -10.93 3.66
CA GLU A 170 -3.61 -11.18 2.24
C GLU A 170 -4.08 -9.92 1.49
N LEU A 171 -4.93 -9.08 2.09
CA LEU A 171 -5.33 -7.79 1.49
C LEU A 171 -4.15 -6.84 1.33
N LEU A 172 -3.30 -6.69 2.35
CA LEU A 172 -2.09 -5.86 2.27
C LEU A 172 -1.08 -6.43 1.26
N LEU A 173 -0.90 -7.75 1.22
CA LEU A 173 -0.03 -8.41 0.27
C LEU A 173 -0.52 -8.20 -1.17
N ARG A 174 -1.83 -8.28 -1.39
CA ARG A 174 -2.45 -7.98 -2.68
C ARG A 174 -2.20 -6.55 -3.13
N PHE A 175 -2.33 -5.57 -2.22
CA PHE A 175 -2.00 -4.18 -2.51
C PHE A 175 -0.51 -4.02 -2.88
N ALA A 176 0.38 -4.62 -2.10
CA ALA A 176 1.82 -4.64 -2.37
C ALA A 176 2.16 -5.26 -3.73
N LYS A 177 1.53 -6.40 -4.08
CA LYS A 177 1.66 -7.05 -5.39
C LYS A 177 1.17 -6.15 -6.52
N CYS A 178 0.09 -5.41 -6.32
CA CYS A 178 -0.42 -4.45 -7.31
C CYS A 178 0.61 -3.34 -7.58
N CYS A 179 1.14 -2.72 -6.52
CA CYS A 179 2.17 -1.69 -6.63
C CYS A 179 3.42 -2.24 -7.35
N ALA A 180 3.86 -3.45 -6.98
CA ALA A 180 5.02 -4.09 -7.58
C ALA A 180 4.85 -4.40 -9.08
N LYS A 181 3.64 -4.84 -9.51
CA LYS A 181 3.32 -5.03 -10.93
C LYS A 181 3.42 -3.71 -11.72
N GLY A 182 3.04 -2.60 -11.09
CA GLY A 182 3.21 -1.24 -11.60
C GLY A 182 4.65 -0.71 -11.57
N GLY A 183 5.62 -1.49 -11.09
CA GLY A 183 7.02 -1.08 -10.97
C GLY A 183 7.32 -0.13 -9.80
N ILE A 184 6.37 0.03 -8.87
CA ILE A 184 6.51 0.91 -7.71
C ILE A 184 7.19 0.14 -6.58
N ASN A 185 8.29 0.68 -6.06
CA ASN A 185 9.05 0.04 -4.98
C ASN A 185 8.25 0.11 -3.67
N LEU A 186 8.45 -0.86 -2.78
CA LEU A 186 7.66 -0.92 -1.55
C LEU A 186 8.50 -0.40 -0.40
N LEU A 187 8.05 0.65 0.30
CA LEU A 187 8.60 1.06 1.58
C LEU A 187 7.76 0.43 2.69
N LEU A 188 8.39 -0.40 3.52
CA LEU A 188 7.72 -1.04 4.65
C LEU A 188 7.67 -0.06 5.82
N MET A 189 6.47 0.13 6.38
CA MET A 189 6.28 1.00 7.54
C MET A 189 6.76 0.36 8.86
N ARG A 190 7.10 -0.94 8.85
CA ARG A 190 7.75 -1.59 9.98
C ARG A 190 9.14 -0.98 10.20
N ASP A 191 9.44 -0.66 11.46
CA ASP A 191 10.72 -0.08 11.88
C ASP A 191 11.06 1.21 11.11
N LEU A 192 10.04 1.97 10.70
CA LEU A 192 10.24 3.26 10.05
C LEU A 192 10.76 4.27 11.08
N GLU A 193 12.04 4.59 10.98
CA GLU A 193 12.71 5.56 11.83
C GLU A 193 12.50 6.97 11.28
N VAL A 194 11.79 7.77 12.06
CA VAL A 194 11.53 9.16 11.73
C VAL A 194 12.21 10.08 12.76
N SER A 195 13.21 10.84 12.31
CA SER A 195 13.85 11.90 13.11
C SER A 195 13.76 13.26 12.42
N GLU A 196 14.43 14.28 12.96
CA GLU A 196 14.41 15.63 12.37
C GLU A 196 14.96 15.66 10.94
N SER A 197 15.99 14.87 10.63
CA SER A 197 16.70 14.91 9.34
C SER A 197 16.69 13.60 8.57
N VAL A 198 16.04 12.55 9.09
CA VAL A 198 16.15 11.19 8.57
C VAL A 198 14.78 10.54 8.47
N LEU A 199 14.53 9.87 7.35
CA LEU A 199 13.43 8.93 7.17
C LEU A 199 14.03 7.60 6.74
N ARG A 200 14.34 6.73 7.70
CA ARG A 200 14.96 5.43 7.42
C ARG A 200 13.94 4.32 7.55
N GLY A 201 14.09 3.32 6.69
CA GLY A 201 13.22 2.15 6.73
C GLY A 201 13.70 1.08 5.77
N PHE A 202 12.97 -0.03 5.80
CA PHE A 202 13.18 -1.13 4.90
C PHE A 202 12.37 -0.95 3.63
N TYR A 203 13.01 -1.08 2.48
CA TYR A 203 12.32 -1.07 1.19
C TYR A 203 12.59 -2.33 0.38
N VAL A 204 11.67 -2.66 -0.52
CA VAL A 204 11.78 -3.77 -1.45
C VAL A 204 11.81 -3.20 -2.86
N LYS A 205 12.93 -3.41 -3.55
CA LYS A 205 13.05 -3.02 -4.94
C LYS A 205 12.19 -3.94 -5.80
N THR A 206 11.25 -3.37 -6.52
CA THR A 206 10.41 -4.12 -7.44
C THR A 206 11.10 -4.16 -8.79
N ARG A 207 11.15 -5.33 -9.43
CA ARG A 207 11.54 -5.38 -10.83
C ARG A 207 10.45 -4.65 -11.59
N ALA A 208 10.79 -3.57 -12.28
CA ALA A 208 9.90 -3.06 -13.31
C ALA A 208 9.60 -4.25 -14.23
N SER A 209 8.34 -4.68 -14.28
CA SER A 209 7.83 -5.34 -15.47
C SER A 209 8.28 -4.40 -16.58
N SER A 210 9.17 -4.84 -17.47
CA SER A 210 9.39 -4.10 -18.70
C SER A 210 8.01 -3.96 -19.31
N ILE A 211 7.39 -2.79 -19.17
CA ILE A 211 6.31 -2.39 -20.04
C ILE A 211 7.03 -2.40 -21.38
N SER A 212 6.88 -3.49 -22.12
CA SER A 212 7.30 -3.50 -23.50
C SER A 212 6.62 -2.27 -24.07
N SER A 213 7.43 -1.37 -24.58
CA SER A 213 6.98 -0.25 -25.38
C SER A 213 6.17 -0.83 -26.53
N GLY A 214 4.87 -1.00 -26.30
CA GLY A 214 3.88 -1.37 -27.30
C GLY A 214 3.77 -0.22 -28.30
N PRO A 215 3.43 -0.53 -29.57
CA PRO A 215 3.73 0.30 -30.73
C PRO A 215 2.74 1.47 -30.85
N TRP A 216 2.81 2.44 -29.94
CA TRP A 216 2.03 3.68 -30.03
C TRP A 216 2.89 4.94 -30.04
N LEU A 217 4.22 4.79 -29.98
CA LEU A 217 5.18 5.83 -30.31
C LEU A 217 5.74 5.61 -31.72
N SER A 218 4.89 5.87 -32.71
CA SER A 218 5.37 6.26 -34.03
C SER A 218 4.47 7.37 -34.55
N SER A 219 4.85 8.60 -34.21
CA SER A 219 4.55 9.79 -35.03
C SER A 219 5.37 9.72 -36.32
N PRO A 220 4.93 10.35 -37.41
CA PRO A 220 4.85 11.81 -37.49
C PRO A 220 3.45 12.40 -37.31
#